data_AF-A0A9K3GKS3-F1
#
_entry.id   AF-A0A9K3GKS3-F1
#
_cell.length_a   1.000
_cell.length_b   1.000
_cell.length_c   1.000
_cell.angle_alpha   90.00
_cell.angle_beta   90.00
_cell.angle_gamma   90.00
#
_symmetry.space_group_name_H-M   'P 1'
#
loop_
_entity.id
_entity.type
_entity.pdbx_description
1 polymer ?
#
loop_
_entity_poly.entity_id
_entity_poly.type
_entity_poly.pdbx_seq_one_letter_code
_entity_poly.pdbx_strand_id
1 'polypeptide(L)'
;MAKAGASPRSSPATRLKRRHAARPVVKRERPSSKLFPPVNTVTINKKGKGKGRHSHKVTLVKEEPGVEGVGTDTERADQTDAIYPLTLAGMKKALRDERSKTLDQFHKGMTVTVNDRMQTGYSYTLDCEPGESFADDFQPFYTPAEMLSLGVFEGKYLNDCIYEFPREWYVDSMAKHRLSPSRPNPMCNQYGPATSRQGLSVWRENGWVYGDDVRGWFQWYCRYWMGRRDPAVDQKQIKRYRAIARHEGQVTKRCEEGDRECRPRQRQCLLQWAHDTHCTLE
;
A
#
# COMPACT_ATOMS: atom_id res chain seq x y z
N MET A 1 84.54 1.67 -30.58
CA MET A 1 84.12 0.95 -31.79
C MET A 1 82.77 0.30 -31.54
N ALA A 2 81.82 0.52 -32.47
CA ALA A 2 80.60 -0.24 -32.83
C ALA A 2 79.67 -0.80 -31.72
N LYS A 3 78.45 -0.24 -31.59
CA LYS A 3 77.12 -0.75 -32.07
C LYS A 3 76.45 -1.72 -31.08
N ALA A 4 75.42 -1.30 -30.36
CA ALA A 4 74.00 -1.19 -30.76
C ALA A 4 73.23 -2.51 -30.55
N GLY A 5 72.25 -2.46 -29.64
CA GLY A 5 71.28 -3.53 -29.37
C GLY A 5 70.08 -2.95 -28.62
N ALA A 6 69.20 -2.26 -29.35
CA ALA A 6 67.97 -1.68 -28.82
C ALA A 6 66.88 -2.75 -28.69
N SER A 7 66.28 -2.86 -27.50
CA SER A 7 65.14 -3.74 -27.20
C SER A 7 63.82 -3.06 -27.60
N PRO A 8 62.88 -3.74 -28.27
CA PRO A 8 61.68 -3.10 -28.79
C PRO A 8 60.63 -2.85 -27.69
N ARG A 9 60.05 -1.65 -27.75
CA ARG A 9 58.92 -1.18 -26.94
C ARG A 9 57.67 -2.02 -27.25
N SER A 10 56.99 -2.47 -26.21
CA SER A 10 55.68 -3.12 -26.30
C SER A 10 54.59 -2.13 -26.74
N SER A 11 53.79 -2.54 -27.73
CA SER A 11 52.60 -1.83 -28.20
C SER A 11 51.52 -1.73 -27.11
N PRO A 12 50.74 -0.64 -27.06
CA PRO A 12 49.58 -0.55 -26.18
C PRO A 12 48.42 -1.39 -26.75
N ALA A 13 47.97 -2.38 -25.98
CA ALA A 13 46.81 -3.18 -26.33
C ALA A 13 45.53 -2.33 -26.39
N THR A 14 44.88 -2.35 -27.54
CA THR A 14 43.59 -1.71 -27.82
C THR A 14 42.51 -2.26 -26.88
N ARG A 15 42.04 -1.44 -25.93
CA ARG A 15 40.92 -1.78 -25.03
C ARG A 15 39.61 -1.82 -25.82
N LEU A 16 39.25 -2.99 -26.33
CA LEU A 16 37.97 -3.24 -26.98
C LEU A 16 36.84 -2.97 -25.98
N LYS A 17 36.08 -1.89 -26.19
CA LYS A 17 34.86 -1.58 -25.44
C LYS A 17 33.86 -2.73 -25.62
N ARG A 18 33.75 -3.61 -24.63
CA ARG A 18 32.62 -4.55 -24.55
C ARG A 18 31.35 -3.72 -24.42
N ARG A 19 30.59 -3.61 -25.51
CA ARG A 19 29.20 -3.16 -25.47
C ARG A 19 28.45 -4.13 -24.57
N HIS A 20 27.96 -3.65 -23.42
CA HIS A 20 27.00 -4.40 -22.63
C HIS A 20 25.73 -4.53 -23.47
N ALA A 21 25.54 -5.69 -24.09
CA ALA A 21 24.23 -6.08 -24.59
C ALA A 21 23.27 -6.06 -23.39
N ALA A 22 22.14 -5.37 -23.54
CA ALA A 22 21.06 -5.43 -22.56
C ALA A 22 20.69 -6.90 -22.37
N ARG A 23 20.78 -7.41 -21.13
CA ARG A 23 20.25 -8.73 -20.80
C ARG A 23 18.75 -8.72 -21.11
N PRO A 24 18.21 -9.77 -21.75
CA PRO A 24 16.77 -9.88 -21.96
C PRO A 24 16.07 -9.83 -20.60
N VAL A 25 15.01 -9.02 -20.52
CA VAL A 25 14.12 -8.95 -19.37
C VAL A 25 13.33 -10.26 -19.36
N VAL A 26 13.76 -11.22 -18.54
CA VAL A 26 12.98 -12.41 -18.24
C VAL A 26 11.77 -11.92 -17.43
N LYS A 27 10.56 -12.19 -17.92
CA LYS A 27 9.33 -11.95 -17.15
C LYS A 27 9.40 -12.87 -15.93
N ARG A 28 9.49 -12.30 -14.73
CA ARG A 28 9.44 -13.05 -13.46
C ARG A 28 8.12 -13.81 -13.41
N GLU A 29 8.13 -15.12 -13.61
CA GLU A 29 6.94 -15.94 -13.49
C GLU A 29 6.61 -16.12 -12.01
N ARG A 30 5.42 -15.67 -11.59
CA ARG A 30 4.91 -15.99 -10.26
C ARG A 30 4.69 -17.50 -10.18
N PRO A 31 5.19 -18.21 -9.17
CA PRO A 31 4.82 -19.60 -8.99
C PRO A 31 3.29 -19.73 -8.87
N SER A 32 2.75 -20.73 -9.58
CA SER A 32 1.32 -20.98 -9.79
C SER A 32 0.47 -20.82 -8.53
N SER A 33 -0.67 -20.14 -8.65
CA SER A 33 -1.64 -19.71 -7.63
C SER A 33 -2.34 -20.82 -6.83
N LYS A 34 -1.74 -22.00 -6.67
CA LYS A 34 -2.30 -23.16 -5.95
C LYS A 34 -2.36 -23.00 -4.42
N LEU A 35 -2.02 -21.84 -3.87
CA LEU A 35 -2.08 -21.54 -2.43
C LEU A 35 -3.30 -20.72 -2.01
N PHE A 36 -4.20 -20.36 -2.93
CA PHE A 36 -5.40 -19.59 -2.62
C PHE A 36 -6.63 -20.30 -3.18
N PRO A 37 -7.56 -20.78 -2.34
CA PRO A 37 -8.84 -21.28 -2.83
C PRO A 37 -9.64 -20.14 -3.46
N PRO A 38 -10.46 -20.40 -4.50
CA PRO A 38 -11.35 -19.40 -5.07
C PRO A 38 -12.29 -18.86 -3.99
N VAL A 39 -12.52 -17.54 -4.03
CA VAL A 39 -13.46 -16.83 -3.16
C VAL A 39 -14.87 -17.37 -3.46
N ASN A 40 -15.34 -18.28 -2.60
CA ASN A 40 -16.72 -18.75 -2.69
C ASN A 40 -17.66 -17.61 -2.29
N THR A 41 -18.46 -17.16 -3.24
CA THR A 41 -19.57 -16.22 -3.05
C THR A 41 -20.57 -16.87 -2.08
N VAL A 42 -20.63 -16.38 -0.84
CA VAL A 42 -21.67 -16.79 0.12
C VAL A 42 -22.94 -16.01 -0.20
N THR A 43 -23.88 -16.66 -0.87
CA THR A 43 -25.24 -16.16 -1.08
C THR A 43 -26.01 -16.20 0.23
N ILE A 44 -26.22 -15.04 0.87
CA ILE A 44 -27.04 -14.94 2.08
C ILE A 44 -28.49 -14.68 1.66
N ASN A 45 -29.33 -15.71 1.77
CA ASN A 45 -30.77 -15.62 1.58
C ASN A 45 -31.42 -14.77 2.69
N LYS A 46 -32.07 -13.65 2.33
CA LYS A 46 -32.94 -12.88 3.23
C LYS A 46 -34.28 -13.61 3.42
N LYS A 47 -34.57 -14.04 4.65
CA LYS A 47 -35.95 -14.34 5.09
C LYS A 47 -36.45 -13.18 5.96
N GLY A 48 -37.58 -12.59 5.59
CA GLY A 48 -38.24 -11.51 6.31
C GLY A 48 -39.20 -11.98 7.42
N LYS A 49 -39.65 -10.98 8.20
CA LYS A 49 -40.81 -10.84 9.11
C LYS A 49 -40.36 -9.85 10.21
N GLY A 50 -41.12 -8.89 10.73
CA GLY A 50 -42.52 -8.51 10.62
C GLY A 50 -42.73 -7.23 11.47
N LYS A 51 -43.89 -6.61 11.29
CA LYS A 51 -44.32 -5.29 11.78
C LYS A 51 -44.39 -5.17 13.32
N GLY A 52 -44.18 -3.96 13.82
CA GLY A 52 -44.58 -3.52 15.17
C GLY A 52 -44.72 -1.99 15.25
N ARG A 53 -45.96 -1.48 15.18
CA ARG A 53 -46.36 -0.09 15.50
C ARG A 53 -46.29 0.08 17.01
N HIS A 54 -45.72 1.16 17.55
CA HIS A 54 -46.13 1.78 18.81
C HIS A 54 -46.00 3.30 18.70
N SER A 55 -47.11 3.98 18.99
CA SER A 55 -47.32 5.41 19.08
C SER A 55 -47.06 5.89 20.50
N HIS A 56 -46.39 7.04 20.72
CA HIS A 56 -46.68 7.91 21.88
C HIS A 56 -46.22 9.37 21.67
N LYS A 57 -47.24 10.24 21.69
CA LYS A 57 -47.36 11.59 22.30
C LYS A 57 -46.16 12.55 22.33
N VAL A 58 -46.34 13.62 21.57
CA VAL A 58 -45.69 14.93 21.66
C VAL A 58 -46.16 15.66 22.93
N THR A 59 -45.23 16.28 23.66
CA THR A 59 -45.53 17.32 24.65
C THR A 59 -44.60 18.50 24.39
N LEU A 60 -45.20 19.66 24.07
CA LEU A 60 -44.55 20.96 23.92
C LEU A 60 -44.32 21.59 25.29
N VAL A 61 -43.11 22.09 25.58
CA VAL A 61 -42.88 23.08 26.64
C VAL A 61 -41.83 24.11 26.16
N LYS A 62 -42.10 25.36 26.53
CA LYS A 62 -41.59 26.67 26.05
C LYS A 62 -40.07 26.92 26.17
N GLU A 63 -39.53 27.69 25.23
CA GLU A 63 -38.28 28.50 25.32
C GLU A 63 -38.52 29.74 26.19
N GLU A 64 -37.59 30.24 27.02
CA GLU A 64 -36.41 31.12 26.77
C GLU A 64 -35.82 31.51 28.17
N PRO A 65 -34.68 32.24 28.35
CA PRO A 65 -33.42 32.32 27.60
C PRO A 65 -32.14 32.14 28.48
N GLY A 66 -31.02 31.76 27.85
CA GLY A 66 -29.64 32.21 28.13
C GLY A 66 -28.85 31.63 29.31
N VAL A 67 -27.79 30.85 29.01
CA VAL A 67 -26.41 30.99 29.56
C VAL A 67 -25.44 30.33 28.56
N GLU A 68 -24.39 31.05 28.16
CA GLU A 68 -23.30 30.54 27.31
C GLU A 68 -22.63 29.31 27.96
N GLY A 69 -22.78 28.15 27.32
CA GLY A 69 -22.17 26.90 27.73
C GLY A 69 -20.93 26.59 26.91
N VAL A 70 -19.79 26.53 27.59
CA VAL A 70 -18.53 25.96 27.10
C VAL A 70 -18.77 24.53 26.60
N GLY A 71 -18.78 24.35 25.28
CA GLY A 71 -18.94 23.05 24.64
C GLY A 71 -17.77 22.15 24.98
N THR A 72 -18.08 21.01 25.61
CA THR A 72 -17.12 19.97 26.00
C THR A 72 -16.59 19.25 24.76
N ASP A 73 -15.29 18.93 24.74
CA ASP A 73 -14.55 18.26 23.65
C ASP A 73 -15.11 16.89 23.20
N THR A 74 -16.18 16.40 23.84
CA THR A 74 -16.83 15.11 23.58
C THR A 74 -17.62 15.05 22.28
N GLU A 75 -18.33 16.11 21.86
CA GLU A 75 -19.13 16.08 20.61
C GLU A 75 -18.26 16.09 19.35
N ARG A 76 -17.10 16.75 19.41
CA ARG A 76 -16.14 16.80 18.29
C ARG A 76 -15.44 15.45 18.07
N ALA A 77 -15.20 14.71 19.15
CA ALA A 77 -14.62 13.37 19.10
C ALA A 77 -15.58 12.35 18.45
N ASP A 78 -16.87 12.39 18.81
CA ASP A 78 -17.90 11.48 18.30
C ASP A 78 -18.10 11.64 16.78
N GLN A 79 -17.99 12.87 16.26
CA GLN A 79 -18.09 13.14 14.82
C GLN A 79 -16.85 12.72 14.03
N THR A 80 -15.64 12.76 14.64
CA THR A 80 -14.42 12.28 13.99
C THR A 80 -14.30 10.75 13.98
N ASP A 81 -14.80 10.08 15.03
CA ASP A 81 -14.89 8.61 15.09
C ASP A 81 -16.00 8.06 14.17
N ALA A 82 -17.01 8.88 13.85
CA ALA A 82 -18.04 8.55 12.86
C ALA A 82 -17.51 8.53 11.41
N ILE A 83 -16.44 9.28 11.12
CA ILE A 83 -15.87 9.38 9.76
C ILE A 83 -14.65 8.45 9.61
N TYR A 84 -13.82 8.27 10.64
CA TYR A 84 -12.60 7.48 10.57
C TYR A 84 -12.52 6.40 11.65
N PRO A 85 -12.60 5.11 11.29
CA PRO A 85 -12.65 4.06 12.28
C PRO A 85 -11.31 3.89 13.00
N LEU A 86 -11.25 4.33 14.26
CA LEU A 86 -10.08 4.12 15.13
C LEU A 86 -10.07 2.72 15.79
N THR A 87 -11.11 1.92 15.58
CA THR A 87 -11.25 0.58 16.17
C THR A 87 -11.61 -0.46 15.11
N LEU A 88 -11.32 -1.74 15.39
CA LEU A 88 -11.74 -2.84 14.49
C LEU A 88 -13.26 -2.90 14.33
N ALA A 89 -14.02 -2.58 15.38
CA ALA A 89 -15.47 -2.50 15.31
C ALA A 89 -15.93 -1.38 14.37
N GLY A 90 -15.31 -0.20 14.47
CA GLY A 90 -15.53 0.90 13.54
C GLY A 90 -15.21 0.51 12.10
N MET A 91 -14.07 -0.16 11.86
CA MET A 91 -13.69 -0.59 10.51
C MET A 91 -14.70 -1.58 9.95
N LYS A 92 -15.17 -2.54 10.76
CA LYS A 92 -16.22 -3.49 10.37
C LYS A 92 -17.53 -2.77 9.99
N LYS A 93 -17.87 -1.68 10.69
CA LYS A 93 -19.04 -0.86 10.36
C LYS A 93 -18.82 -0.14 9.02
N ALA A 94 -17.69 0.54 8.84
CA ALA A 94 -17.33 1.25 7.62
C ALA A 94 -17.29 0.33 6.39
N LEU A 95 -16.78 -0.91 6.54
CA LEU A 95 -16.78 -1.87 5.44
C LEU A 95 -18.18 -2.32 5.02
N ARG A 96 -19.19 -2.23 5.90
CA ARG A 96 -20.60 -2.54 5.59
C ARG A 96 -21.40 -1.33 5.11
N ASP A 97 -20.80 -0.14 5.16
CA ASP A 97 -21.41 1.09 4.67
C ASP A 97 -21.49 1.07 3.14
N GLU A 98 -22.57 1.62 2.59
CA GLU A 98 -22.84 1.65 1.15
C GLU A 98 -21.80 2.43 0.34
N ARG A 99 -21.04 3.32 0.98
CA ARG A 99 -19.96 4.08 0.34
C ARG A 99 -18.72 3.21 0.07
N SER A 100 -18.56 2.10 0.81
CA SER A 100 -17.45 1.16 0.65
C SER A 100 -17.68 0.34 -0.61
N LYS A 101 -16.71 0.39 -1.52
CA LYS A 101 -16.85 -0.19 -2.86
C LYS A 101 -16.13 -1.52 -2.98
N THR A 102 -16.70 -2.43 -3.74
CA THR A 102 -16.01 -3.65 -4.16
C THR A 102 -15.09 -3.35 -5.34
N LEU A 103 -14.06 -4.18 -5.56
CA LEU A 103 -13.09 -3.95 -6.64
C LEU A 103 -13.74 -3.81 -8.02
N ASP A 104 -14.77 -4.60 -8.32
CA ASP A 104 -15.49 -4.61 -9.61
C ASP A 104 -16.27 -3.32 -9.90
N GLN A 105 -16.48 -2.47 -8.90
CA GLN A 105 -17.13 -1.18 -9.08
C GLN A 105 -16.16 -0.09 -9.57
N PHE A 106 -14.85 -0.33 -9.48
CA PHE A 106 -13.85 0.59 -9.99
C PHE A 106 -13.56 0.27 -11.45
N HIS A 107 -13.61 1.31 -12.29
CA HIS A 107 -13.32 1.19 -13.71
C HIS A 107 -12.69 2.45 -14.26
N LYS A 108 -12.06 2.37 -15.43
CA LYS A 108 -11.52 3.54 -16.13
C LYS A 108 -12.59 4.64 -16.29
N GLY A 109 -12.21 5.89 -16.04
CA GLY A 109 -13.08 7.06 -16.09
C GLY A 109 -13.85 7.32 -14.80
N MET A 110 -13.84 6.40 -13.83
CA MET A 110 -14.43 6.64 -12.52
C MET A 110 -13.65 7.74 -11.78
N THR A 111 -14.38 8.66 -11.14
CA THR A 111 -13.79 9.64 -10.22
C THR A 111 -13.85 9.12 -8.79
N VAL A 112 -12.69 9.03 -8.14
CA VAL A 112 -12.54 8.65 -6.74
C VAL A 112 -12.39 9.92 -5.91
N THR A 113 -13.27 10.10 -4.92
CA THR A 113 -13.20 11.21 -3.96
C THR A 113 -12.51 10.74 -2.69
N VAL A 114 -11.50 11.49 -2.25
CA VAL A 114 -10.72 11.19 -1.05
C VAL A 114 -11.22 12.02 0.11
N ASN A 115 -11.55 11.32 1.19
CA ASN A 115 -11.91 11.90 2.47
C ASN A 115 -11.31 10.99 3.55
N ASP A 116 -10.08 11.34 3.97
CA ASP A 116 -9.31 10.65 5.01
C ASP A 116 -8.76 11.65 6.05
N ARG A 117 -8.13 11.18 7.14
CA ARG A 117 -7.63 12.08 8.21
C ARG A 117 -6.58 13.09 7.76
N MET A 118 -5.93 12.86 6.64
CA MET A 118 -4.83 13.66 6.11
C MET A 118 -5.22 14.44 4.85
N GLN A 119 -6.33 14.10 4.20
CA GLN A 119 -6.74 14.72 2.95
C GLN A 119 -8.26 14.79 2.84
N THR A 120 -8.78 15.99 2.59
CA THR A 120 -10.19 16.25 2.26
C THR A 120 -10.25 17.15 1.03
N GLY A 121 -11.33 17.06 0.26
CA GLY A 121 -11.53 17.88 -0.95
C GLY A 121 -10.64 17.51 -2.13
N TYR A 122 -9.92 16.40 -2.07
CA TYR A 122 -9.16 15.84 -3.19
C TYR A 122 -9.98 14.77 -3.91
N SER A 123 -9.86 14.74 -5.23
CA SER A 123 -10.39 13.66 -6.06
C SER A 123 -9.47 13.43 -7.25
N TYR A 124 -9.56 12.25 -7.85
CA TYR A 124 -8.84 11.91 -9.06
C TYR A 124 -9.67 10.96 -9.92
N THR A 125 -9.42 10.99 -11.23
CA THR A 125 -10.04 10.07 -12.20
C THR A 125 -9.09 8.90 -12.46
N LEU A 126 -9.66 7.71 -12.68
CA LEU A 126 -8.91 6.53 -13.08
C LEU A 126 -8.65 6.58 -14.59
N ASP A 127 -7.37 6.59 -14.99
CA ASP A 127 -6.96 6.68 -16.39
C ASP A 127 -6.95 5.31 -17.08
N CYS A 128 -6.86 4.25 -16.29
CA CYS A 128 -6.96 2.86 -16.73
C CYS A 128 -7.70 2.00 -15.71
N GLU A 129 -7.94 0.73 -16.08
CA GLU A 129 -8.52 -0.25 -15.17
C GLU A 129 -7.58 -0.55 -13.99
N PRO A 130 -8.12 -0.90 -12.81
CA PRO A 130 -7.31 -1.35 -11.69
C PRO A 130 -6.46 -2.57 -12.06
N GLY A 131 -5.18 -2.55 -11.69
CA GLY A 131 -4.24 -3.63 -11.97
C GLY A 131 -3.70 -3.67 -13.40
N GLU A 132 -3.98 -2.66 -14.24
CA GLU A 132 -3.52 -2.60 -15.63
C GLU A 132 -2.55 -1.43 -15.91
N SER A 133 -1.99 -1.42 -17.13
CA SER A 133 -1.19 -0.31 -17.70
C SER A 133 0.00 0.13 -16.84
N PHE A 134 0.78 -0.83 -16.34
CA PHE A 134 2.01 -0.56 -15.59
C PHE A 134 3.10 -0.05 -16.53
N ALA A 135 3.93 0.87 -16.04
CA ALA A 135 5.14 1.27 -16.76
C ALA A 135 6.06 0.05 -16.90
N ASP A 136 6.75 -0.06 -18.04
CA ASP A 136 7.58 -1.24 -18.34
C ASP A 136 8.64 -1.50 -17.26
N ASP A 137 9.21 -0.45 -16.66
CA ASP A 137 10.22 -0.54 -15.60
C ASP A 137 9.64 -0.58 -14.17
N PHE A 138 8.33 -0.78 -14.04
CA PHE A 138 7.63 -0.96 -12.78
C PHE A 138 6.89 -2.31 -12.72
N GLN A 139 7.57 -3.32 -12.17
CA GLN A 139 7.08 -4.70 -12.09
C GLN A 139 7.00 -5.17 -10.62
N PRO A 140 6.09 -4.60 -9.80
CA PRO A 140 5.96 -4.99 -8.40
C PRO A 140 5.59 -6.47 -8.27
N PHE A 141 6.21 -7.15 -7.31
CA PHE A 141 5.95 -8.56 -7.03
C PHE A 141 4.63 -8.76 -6.27
N TYR A 142 4.32 -7.87 -5.33
CA TYR A 142 3.10 -7.88 -4.55
C TYR A 142 2.16 -6.73 -4.95
N THR A 143 0.88 -7.04 -5.12
CA THR A 143 -0.18 -6.05 -5.21
C THR A 143 -0.40 -5.32 -3.88
N PRO A 144 -1.05 -4.14 -3.87
CA PRO A 144 -1.40 -3.47 -2.61
C PRO A 144 -2.26 -4.32 -1.68
N ALA A 145 -3.20 -5.08 -2.26
CA ALA A 145 -4.05 -6.02 -1.52
C ALA A 145 -3.21 -7.09 -0.81
N GLU A 146 -2.28 -7.72 -1.52
CA GLU A 146 -1.37 -8.72 -0.94
C GLU A 146 -0.46 -8.11 0.13
N MET A 147 0.07 -6.91 -0.08
CA MET A 147 0.90 -6.22 0.91
C MET A 147 0.14 -6.01 2.23
N LEU A 148 -1.08 -5.46 2.17
CA LEU A 148 -1.94 -5.30 3.35
C LEU A 148 -2.24 -6.65 4.01
N SER A 149 -2.55 -7.66 3.20
CA SER A 149 -2.95 -8.99 3.65
C SER A 149 -1.81 -9.81 4.26
N LEU A 150 -0.56 -9.55 3.86
CA LEU A 150 0.64 -10.13 4.46
C LEU A 150 1.05 -9.42 5.74
N GLY A 151 0.78 -8.12 5.85
CA GLY A 151 1.13 -7.31 7.01
C GLY A 151 2.29 -6.37 6.73
N VAL A 152 1.94 -5.09 6.58
CA VAL A 152 2.87 -3.99 6.34
C VAL A 152 2.58 -2.82 7.27
N PHE A 153 3.60 -2.00 7.53
CA PHE A 153 3.48 -0.73 8.24
C PHE A 153 2.76 -0.86 9.60
N GLU A 154 3.11 -1.93 10.32
CA GLU A 154 2.61 -2.23 11.66
C GLU A 154 1.07 -2.30 11.72
N GLY A 155 0.44 -2.65 10.59
CA GLY A 155 -1.00 -2.75 10.41
C GLY A 155 -1.78 -1.44 10.53
N LYS A 156 -1.14 -0.28 10.73
CA LYS A 156 -1.84 0.99 10.99
C LYS A 156 -2.19 1.75 9.72
N TYR A 157 -1.40 1.57 8.68
CA TYR A 157 -1.37 2.43 7.51
C TYR A 157 -2.58 2.18 6.58
N LEU A 158 -3.18 3.25 6.03
CA LEU A 158 -4.41 3.29 5.21
C LEU A 158 -5.71 2.78 5.86
N ASN A 159 -5.75 2.54 7.18
CA ASN A 159 -6.98 2.07 7.86
C ASN A 159 -8.13 3.07 7.82
N ASP A 160 -7.84 4.35 7.56
CA ASP A 160 -8.81 5.43 7.40
C ASP A 160 -9.18 5.73 5.94
N CYS A 161 -8.68 4.94 4.97
CA CYS A 161 -8.92 5.12 3.54
C CYS A 161 -9.94 4.10 2.97
N ILE A 162 -10.81 3.53 3.82
CA ILE A 162 -11.75 2.43 3.46
C ILE A 162 -12.70 2.80 2.30
N TYR A 163 -13.01 4.08 2.12
CA TYR A 163 -13.88 4.55 1.05
C TYR A 163 -13.15 4.92 -0.24
N GLU A 164 -11.81 4.99 -0.19
CA GLU A 164 -10.95 5.27 -1.35
C GLU A 164 -10.56 3.97 -2.08
N PHE A 165 -10.32 2.88 -1.35
CA PHE A 165 -9.81 1.61 -1.89
C PHE A 165 -10.83 0.46 -1.79
N PRO A 166 -10.68 -0.60 -2.60
CA PRO A 166 -11.57 -1.75 -2.58
C PRO A 166 -11.72 -2.39 -1.20
N ARG A 167 -12.96 -2.70 -0.83
CA ARG A 167 -13.30 -3.25 0.49
C ARG A 167 -12.61 -4.59 0.76
N GLU A 168 -12.39 -5.38 -0.29
CA GLU A 168 -11.74 -6.70 -0.22
C GLU A 168 -10.34 -6.60 0.39
N TRP A 169 -9.60 -5.53 0.08
CA TRP A 169 -8.25 -5.32 0.60
C TRP A 169 -8.23 -5.29 2.14
N TYR A 170 -9.26 -4.69 2.73
CA TYR A 170 -9.39 -4.57 4.18
C TYR A 170 -10.03 -5.79 4.82
N VAL A 171 -11.02 -6.41 4.16
CA VAL A 171 -11.68 -7.63 4.67
C VAL A 171 -10.66 -8.75 4.85
N ASP A 172 -9.84 -9.01 3.82
CA ASP A 172 -8.84 -10.08 3.86
C ASP A 172 -7.75 -9.81 4.90
N SER A 173 -7.27 -8.56 4.96
CA SER A 173 -6.25 -8.14 5.92
C SER A 173 -6.76 -8.21 7.37
N MET A 174 -8.03 -7.86 7.58
CA MET A 174 -8.67 -7.96 8.89
C MET A 174 -8.84 -9.42 9.31
N ALA A 175 -9.26 -10.30 8.40
CA ALA A 175 -9.39 -11.73 8.66
C ALA A 175 -8.06 -12.38 9.05
N LYS A 176 -6.94 -11.88 8.51
CA LYS A 176 -5.58 -12.32 8.84
C LYS A 176 -4.95 -11.59 10.02
N HIS A 177 -5.70 -10.77 10.76
CA HIS A 177 -5.20 -9.97 11.89
C HIS A 177 -4.03 -9.04 11.54
N ARG A 178 -3.98 -8.55 10.29
CA ARG A 178 -2.92 -7.67 9.77
C ARG A 178 -3.22 -6.19 9.89
N LEU A 179 -4.38 -5.81 10.43
CA LEU A 179 -4.78 -4.42 10.64
C LEU A 179 -4.79 -4.05 12.13
N SER A 180 -4.30 -2.84 12.41
CA SER A 180 -4.23 -2.22 13.74
C SER A 180 -4.75 -0.77 13.67
N PRO A 181 -6.07 -0.57 13.65
CA PRO A 181 -6.69 0.75 13.45
C PRO A 181 -6.45 1.73 14.59
N SER A 182 -6.26 1.27 15.81
CA SER A 182 -6.06 2.16 16.96
C SER A 182 -4.64 2.72 16.97
N ARG A 183 -3.63 1.86 16.93
CA ARG A 183 -2.21 2.23 17.01
C ARG A 183 -1.33 1.32 16.15
N PRO A 184 -0.12 1.75 15.75
CA PRO A 184 0.87 0.85 15.17
C PRO A 184 1.12 -0.36 16.08
N ASN A 185 1.07 -1.56 15.50
CA ASN A 185 1.42 -2.82 16.16
C ASN A 185 2.45 -3.58 15.30
N PRO A 186 3.74 -3.63 15.71
CA PRO A 186 4.76 -4.36 14.97
C PRO A 186 4.46 -5.84 14.75
N MET A 187 3.65 -6.46 15.62
CA MET A 187 3.25 -7.86 15.45
C MET A 187 2.32 -8.10 14.25
N CYS A 188 1.73 -7.04 13.69
CA CYS A 188 0.96 -7.14 12.46
C CYS A 188 1.86 -7.31 11.22
N ASN A 189 3.16 -7.01 11.28
CA ASN A 189 4.06 -7.20 10.15
C ASN A 189 4.28 -8.69 9.82
N GLN A 190 4.54 -9.00 8.55
CA GLN A 190 4.82 -10.37 8.10
C GLN A 190 6.11 -10.93 8.72
N TYR A 191 7.16 -10.12 8.80
CA TYR A 191 8.48 -10.52 9.28
C TYR A 191 8.72 -10.09 10.75
N GLY A 192 7.68 -10.25 11.57
CA GLY A 192 7.72 -10.01 13.02
C GLY A 192 7.86 -8.53 13.41
N PRO A 193 8.34 -8.21 14.62
CA PRO A 193 8.39 -6.84 15.13
C PRO A 193 9.39 -5.93 14.40
N ALA A 194 10.05 -6.45 13.36
CA ALA A 194 10.98 -5.69 12.56
C ALA A 194 10.28 -4.52 11.87
N THR A 195 10.56 -3.31 12.35
CA THR A 195 10.19 -2.07 11.68
C THR A 195 11.30 -1.70 10.70
N SER A 196 10.93 -1.35 9.46
CA SER A 196 11.89 -1.00 8.40
C SER A 196 11.66 0.39 7.81
N ARG A 197 10.56 1.05 8.20
CA ARG A 197 10.17 2.37 7.68
C ARG A 197 10.72 3.52 8.51
N GLN A 198 10.91 4.64 7.83
CA GLN A 198 11.09 5.95 8.47
C GLN A 198 9.73 6.59 8.77
N GLY A 199 9.69 7.52 9.73
CA GLY A 199 8.50 8.31 10.04
C GLY A 199 8.13 9.27 8.92
N LEU A 200 6.85 9.64 8.81
CA LEU A 200 6.39 10.58 7.77
C LEU A 200 7.05 11.96 7.88
N SER A 201 7.41 12.42 9.09
CA SER A 201 8.19 13.65 9.29
C SER A 201 9.52 13.61 8.54
N VAL A 202 10.27 12.51 8.68
CA VAL A 202 11.54 12.29 7.96
C VAL A 202 11.32 12.26 6.45
N TRP A 203 10.22 11.67 5.98
CA TRP A 203 9.87 11.72 4.55
C TRP A 203 9.60 13.15 4.06
N ARG A 204 8.93 13.98 4.87
CA ARG A 204 8.67 15.39 4.53
C ARG A 204 9.97 16.21 4.53
N GLU A 205 10.80 16.04 5.55
CA GLU A 205 12.12 16.72 5.65
C GLU A 205 13.01 16.41 4.45
N ASN A 206 13.00 15.17 3.96
CA ASN A 206 13.77 14.76 2.79
C ASN A 206 13.09 15.08 1.44
N GLY A 207 11.92 15.73 1.44
CA GLY A 207 11.18 16.05 0.21
C GLY A 207 10.70 14.81 -0.56
N TRP A 208 10.41 13.72 0.16
CA TRP A 208 10.05 12.41 -0.41
C TRP A 208 8.55 12.15 -0.51
N VAL A 209 7.74 13.12 -0.10
CA VAL A 209 6.28 13.17 -0.29
C VAL A 209 6.03 14.03 -1.51
N TYR A 210 5.36 13.48 -2.52
CA TYR A 210 5.15 14.14 -3.81
C TYR A 210 3.67 14.26 -4.12
N GLY A 211 3.27 15.41 -4.69
CA GLY A 211 1.90 15.67 -5.12
C GLY A 211 0.89 15.44 -4.01
N ASP A 212 -0.22 14.80 -4.37
CA ASP A 212 -1.34 14.53 -3.48
C ASP A 212 -1.19 13.25 -2.65
N ASP A 213 -0.07 12.54 -2.77
CA ASP A 213 0.20 11.31 -2.01
C ASP A 213 0.82 11.64 -0.65
N VAL A 214 0.04 12.31 0.19
CA VAL A 214 0.45 12.86 1.49
C VAL A 214 1.00 11.83 2.47
N ARG A 215 0.76 10.54 2.23
CA ARG A 215 1.29 9.42 3.03
C ARG A 215 2.57 8.81 2.43
N GLY A 216 2.91 9.14 1.18
CA GLY A 216 4.13 8.72 0.50
C GLY A 216 3.96 7.50 -0.43
N TRP A 217 5.05 6.74 -0.57
CA TRP A 217 5.19 5.64 -1.55
C TRP A 217 4.00 4.68 -1.62
N PHE A 218 3.53 4.17 -0.47
CA PHE A 218 2.53 3.11 -0.50
C PHE A 218 1.14 3.64 -0.91
N GLN A 219 0.78 4.86 -0.51
CA GLN A 219 -0.45 5.51 -1.00
C GLN A 219 -0.36 5.79 -2.51
N TRP A 220 0.78 6.29 -2.98
CA TRP A 220 1.03 6.43 -4.42
C TRP A 220 0.84 5.08 -5.12
N TYR A 221 1.42 3.99 -4.59
CA TYR A 221 1.33 2.68 -5.21
C TYR A 221 -0.11 2.15 -5.23
N CYS A 222 -0.87 2.33 -4.15
CA CYS A 222 -2.29 1.99 -4.11
C CYS A 222 -3.07 2.73 -5.22
N ARG A 223 -2.88 4.05 -5.36
CA ARG A 223 -3.58 4.86 -6.38
C ARG A 223 -3.13 4.52 -7.80
N TYR A 224 -1.83 4.30 -8.00
CA TYR A 224 -1.26 3.85 -9.26
C TYR A 224 -1.85 2.51 -9.68
N TRP A 225 -1.88 1.54 -8.76
CA TRP A 225 -2.50 0.23 -9.02
C TRP A 225 -3.98 0.37 -9.33
N MET A 226 -4.72 1.24 -8.64
CA MET A 226 -6.14 1.51 -8.92
C MET A 226 -6.39 2.15 -10.29
N GLY A 227 -5.36 2.69 -10.94
CA GLY A 227 -5.45 3.26 -12.28
C GLY A 227 -5.26 4.78 -12.37
N ARG A 228 -4.96 5.47 -11.26
CA ARG A 228 -4.55 6.88 -11.30
C ARG A 228 -3.18 7.00 -11.97
N ARG A 229 -2.98 7.99 -12.83
CA ARG A 229 -1.66 8.34 -13.37
C ARG A 229 -1.30 9.78 -13.05
N ASP A 230 -0.04 9.99 -12.72
CA ASP A 230 0.57 11.30 -12.56
C ASP A 230 2.02 11.16 -13.06
N PRO A 231 2.29 11.45 -14.35
CA PRO A 231 3.59 11.14 -14.94
C PRO A 231 4.78 11.74 -14.19
N ALA A 232 4.61 12.91 -13.56
CA ALA A 232 5.68 13.58 -12.83
C ALA A 232 5.97 12.90 -11.48
N VAL A 233 4.94 12.41 -10.78
CA VAL A 233 5.10 11.66 -9.53
C VAL A 233 5.50 10.20 -9.81
N ASP A 234 4.90 9.58 -10.82
CA ASP A 234 5.14 8.19 -11.22
C ASP A 234 6.62 7.94 -11.50
N GLN A 235 7.24 8.80 -12.32
CA GLN A 235 8.68 8.71 -12.61
C GLN A 235 9.55 8.74 -11.35
N LYS A 236 9.22 9.58 -10.37
CA LYS A 236 9.98 9.71 -9.12
C LYS A 236 9.82 8.46 -8.26
N GLN A 237 8.61 7.94 -8.16
CA GLN A 237 8.30 6.80 -7.30
C GLN A 237 8.85 5.50 -7.90
N ILE A 238 8.69 5.28 -9.20
CA ILE A 238 9.27 4.13 -9.92
C ILE A 238 10.80 4.11 -9.79
N LYS A 239 11.45 5.28 -9.90
CA LYS A 239 12.90 5.39 -9.67
C LYS A 239 13.31 4.93 -8.27
N ARG A 240 12.51 5.26 -7.23
CA ARG A 240 12.78 4.83 -5.85
C ARG A 240 12.55 3.34 -5.67
N TYR A 241 11.46 2.80 -6.21
CA TYR A 241 11.20 1.37 -6.24
C TYR A 241 12.39 0.60 -6.82
N ARG A 242 12.91 1.01 -7.98
CA ARG A 242 14.06 0.36 -8.61
C ARG A 242 15.31 0.38 -7.74
N ALA A 243 15.51 1.44 -6.96
CA ALA A 243 16.65 1.54 -6.06
C ALA A 243 16.62 0.50 -4.91
N ILE A 244 15.45 -0.06 -4.59
CA ILE A 244 15.27 -1.07 -3.55
C ILE A 244 15.73 -2.47 -4.00
N ALA A 245 15.79 -2.75 -5.31
CA ALA A 245 16.22 -4.04 -5.87
C ALA A 245 17.59 -4.51 -5.33
N ARG A 246 18.48 -3.58 -4.94
CA ARG A 246 19.75 -3.91 -4.26
C ARG A 246 19.57 -4.73 -2.98
N HIS A 247 18.45 -4.56 -2.29
CA HIS A 247 18.14 -5.26 -1.05
C HIS A 247 17.71 -6.70 -1.35
N GLU A 248 17.05 -6.99 -2.48
CA GLU A 248 16.78 -8.36 -2.92
C GLU A 248 18.11 -9.13 -3.04
N GLY A 249 19.07 -8.58 -3.80
CA GLY A 249 20.39 -9.20 -3.99
C GLY A 249 21.21 -9.37 -2.70
N GLN A 250 21.01 -8.49 -1.70
CA GLN A 250 21.64 -8.66 -0.38
C GLN A 250 21.08 -9.84 0.40
N VAL A 251 19.76 -10.07 0.31
CA VAL A 251 19.10 -11.19 0.97
C VAL A 251 19.45 -12.48 0.22
N THR A 252 19.37 -12.51 -1.12
CA THR A 252 19.76 -13.67 -1.94
C THR A 252 21.20 -14.12 -1.71
N LYS A 253 22.15 -13.18 -1.56
CA LYS A 253 23.57 -13.52 -1.35
C LYS A 253 23.87 -14.05 0.06
N ARG A 254 23.08 -13.65 1.07
CA ARG A 254 23.44 -13.82 2.49
C ARG A 254 22.50 -14.73 3.26
N CYS A 255 21.37 -15.09 2.69
CA CYS A 255 20.39 -15.98 3.31
C CYS A 255 20.32 -17.28 2.52
N GLU A 256 20.14 -18.38 3.23
CA GLU A 256 19.85 -19.67 2.62
C GLU A 256 18.46 -19.63 1.95
N GLU A 257 18.31 -20.43 0.90
CA GLU A 257 17.02 -20.57 0.23
C GLU A 257 15.98 -21.14 1.21
N GLY A 258 14.80 -20.53 1.26
CA GLY A 258 13.74 -20.92 2.18
C GLY A 258 13.88 -20.40 3.63
N ASP A 259 15.04 -19.85 4.04
CA ASP A 259 15.19 -19.27 5.38
C ASP A 259 14.44 -17.93 5.50
N ARG A 260 13.24 -17.99 6.08
CA ARG A 260 12.34 -16.85 6.28
C ARG A 260 12.74 -15.95 7.45
N GLU A 261 13.57 -16.45 8.36
CA GLU A 261 14.02 -15.73 9.55
C GLU A 261 15.32 -14.96 9.30
N CYS A 262 16.06 -15.28 8.23
CA CYS A 262 17.21 -14.48 7.83
C CYS A 262 16.80 -13.07 7.40
N ARG A 263 17.45 -12.06 8.02
CA ARG A 263 17.32 -10.63 7.71
C ARG A 263 15.86 -10.13 7.68
N PRO A 264 15.09 -10.33 8.76
CA PRO A 264 13.65 -10.09 8.77
C PRO A 264 13.31 -8.62 8.53
N ARG A 265 14.13 -7.69 9.04
CA ARG A 265 13.98 -6.24 8.77
C ARG A 265 14.14 -5.89 7.28
N GLN A 266 15.08 -6.52 6.58
CA GLN A 266 15.27 -6.26 5.15
C GLN A 266 14.16 -6.92 4.33
N ARG A 267 13.71 -8.12 4.69
CA ARG A 267 12.53 -8.74 4.06
C ARG A 267 11.27 -7.90 4.28
N GLN A 268 11.07 -7.35 5.48
CA GLN A 268 9.97 -6.41 5.72
C GLN A 268 10.08 -5.15 4.84
N CYS A 269 11.30 -4.64 4.62
CA CYS A 269 11.54 -3.52 3.71
C CYS A 269 11.18 -3.88 2.26
N LEU A 270 11.62 -5.04 1.77
CA LEU A 270 11.28 -5.53 0.44
C LEU A 270 9.77 -5.65 0.26
N LEU A 271 9.07 -6.25 1.24
CA LEU A 271 7.62 -6.35 1.25
C LEU A 271 6.96 -4.96 1.16
N GLN A 272 7.41 -4.00 1.98
CA GLN A 272 6.88 -2.62 2.02
C GLN A 272 7.14 -1.82 0.74
N TRP A 273 8.05 -2.29 -0.11
CA TRP A 273 8.35 -1.73 -1.43
C TRP A 273 7.85 -2.61 -2.58
N ALA A 274 7.04 -3.63 -2.31
CA ALA A 274 6.52 -4.57 -3.32
C ALA A 274 7.60 -5.34 -4.10
N HIS A 275 8.76 -5.57 -3.50
CA HIS A 275 9.82 -6.45 -4.02
C HIS A 275 9.60 -7.88 -3.53
N ASP A 276 10.19 -8.86 -4.23
CA ASP A 276 10.10 -10.25 -3.79
C ASP A 276 10.82 -10.41 -2.45
N THR A 277 10.14 -11.11 -1.54
CA THR A 277 10.68 -11.37 -0.20
C THR A 277 11.20 -12.78 -0.06
N HIS A 278 11.04 -13.62 -1.08
CA HIS A 278 11.52 -14.99 -1.14
C HIS A 278 12.81 -15.00 -1.97
N CYS A 279 13.86 -15.62 -1.44
CA CYS A 279 15.16 -15.68 -2.12
C CYS A 279 15.18 -16.76 -3.19
N THR A 280 14.15 -16.83 -4.03
CA THR A 280 14.12 -17.82 -5.10
C THR A 280 15.13 -17.39 -6.15
N LEU A 281 16.17 -18.19 -6.33
CA LEU A 281 17.05 -18.07 -7.48
C LEU A 281 16.24 -18.56 -8.70
N GLU A 282 16.05 -17.68 -9.68
CA GLU A 282 15.64 -18.08 -11.03
C GLU A 282 16.76 -18.87 -11.72
#